data_AF-A0A4Z0QA68-F1
#
_entry.id   AF-A0A4Z0QA68-F1
#
_cell.length_a   1.000
_cell.length_b   1.000
_cell.length_c   1.000
_cell.angle_alpha   90.00
_cell.angle_beta   90.00
_cell.angle_gamma   90.00
#
_symmetry.space_group_name_H-M   'P 1'
#
loop_
_entity.id
_entity.type
_entity.pdbx_description
1 polymer ?
#
loop_
_entity_poly.entity_id
_entity_poly.type
_entity_poly.pdbx_seq_one_letter_code
_entity_poly.pdbx_strand_id
1 'polypeptide(L)'
;MHFQTITLYTSDPTLPQALTAAELLRLKTGLPVQLLSLKHLPVADPRQRQRARLEHEAVALRGQLQAVEFVLEQGRQNPVRYATDLCLAQEDKQRYERRLHQVQGELLLLQVKAGEG
;
A
#
# COMPACT_ATOMS: atom_id res chain seq x y z
N MET A 1 25.03 -16.73 2.43
CA MET A 1 24.98 -15.54 1.54
C MET A 1 23.69 -15.60 0.76
N HIS A 2 22.76 -14.65 0.95
CA HIS A 2 21.58 -14.54 0.08
C HIS A 2 22.00 -13.80 -1.19
N PHE A 3 22.13 -14.53 -2.30
CA PHE A 3 22.33 -13.90 -3.60
C PHE A 3 21.03 -13.16 -3.97
N GLN A 4 21.11 -11.82 -4.06
CA GLN A 4 20.04 -11.02 -4.62
C GLN A 4 19.98 -11.30 -6.12
N THR A 5 18.89 -11.90 -6.58
CA THR A 5 18.63 -12.18 -8.00
C THR A 5 17.56 -11.21 -8.49
N ILE A 6 17.76 -10.62 -9.66
CA ILE A 6 16.74 -9.79 -10.30
C ILE A 6 15.84 -10.68 -11.15
N THR A 7 14.53 -10.67 -10.92
CA THR A 7 13.57 -11.42 -11.72
C THR A 7 12.86 -10.49 -12.70
N LEU A 8 12.99 -10.77 -14.00
CA LEU A 8 12.28 -10.08 -15.08
C LEU A 8 11.12 -10.96 -15.58
N TYR A 9 9.91 -10.39 -15.60
CA TYR A 9 8.74 -11.06 -16.13
C TYR A 9 8.42 -10.59 -17.55
N THR A 10 8.15 -11.52 -18.46
CA THR A 10 7.86 -11.26 -19.88
C THR A 10 6.74 -12.16 -20.38
N SER A 11 5.95 -11.71 -21.35
CA SER A 11 4.93 -12.56 -22.00
C SER A 11 5.55 -13.81 -22.63
N ASP A 12 6.76 -13.67 -23.17
CA ASP A 12 7.54 -14.77 -23.73
C ASP A 12 9.04 -14.60 -23.36
N PRO A 13 9.63 -15.54 -22.58
CA PRO A 13 11.03 -15.50 -22.17
C PRO A 13 12.00 -15.95 -23.27
N THR A 14 11.51 -16.54 -24.37
CA THR A 14 12.34 -17.00 -25.49
C THR A 14 12.62 -15.89 -26.51
N LEU A 15 11.91 -14.76 -26.41
CA LEU A 15 12.09 -13.64 -27.33
C LEU A 15 13.48 -13.01 -27.20
N PRO A 16 14.17 -12.72 -28.31
CA PRO A 16 15.50 -12.11 -28.30
C PRO A 16 15.56 -10.79 -27.53
N GLN A 17 14.50 -9.97 -27.55
CA GLN A 17 14.50 -8.71 -26.78
C GLN A 17 14.55 -8.94 -25.28
N ALA A 18 13.87 -9.97 -24.78
CA ALA A 18 13.84 -10.30 -23.35
C ALA A 18 15.21 -10.82 -22.88
N LEU A 19 15.84 -11.68 -23.68
CA LEU A 19 17.19 -12.20 -23.43
C LEU A 19 18.23 -11.07 -23.41
N THR A 20 18.21 -10.20 -24.42
CA THR A 20 19.11 -9.04 -24.50
C THR A 20 18.91 -8.09 -23.32
N ALA A 21 17.66 -7.82 -22.93
CA ALA A 21 17.37 -6.97 -21.77
C ALA A 21 17.92 -7.55 -20.46
N ALA A 22 17.76 -8.86 -20.24
CA ALA A 22 18.29 -9.54 -19.08
C ALA A 22 19.83 -9.51 -19.03
N GLU A 23 20.47 -9.72 -20.17
CA GLU A 23 21.94 -9.69 -20.25
C GLU A 23 22.51 -8.29 -20.00
N LEU A 24 21.90 -7.25 -20.58
CA LEU A 24 22.29 -5.86 -20.31
C LEU A 24 22.11 -5.51 -18.82
N LEU A 25 21.03 -5.97 -18.20
CA LEU A 25 20.77 -5.72 -16.78
C LEU A 25 21.79 -6.44 -15.88
N ARG A 26 22.15 -7.69 -16.23
CA ARG A 26 23.19 -8.46 -15.55
C ARG A 26 24.53 -7.74 -15.63
N LEU A 27 24.93 -7.27 -16.82
CA LEU A 27 26.19 -6.57 -17.02
C LEU A 27 26.25 -5.25 -16.25
N LYS A 28 25.14 -4.51 -16.16
CA LYS A 28 25.10 -3.23 -15.43
C LYS A 28 25.09 -3.39 -13.91
N THR A 29 24.41 -4.41 -13.39
CA THR A 29 24.18 -4.56 -11.95
C THR A 29 25.16 -5.53 -11.29
N GLY A 30 25.80 -6.41 -12.06
CA GLY A 30 26.60 -7.52 -11.54
C GLY A 30 25.76 -8.59 -10.84
N LEU A 31 24.44 -8.48 -10.85
CA LEU A 31 23.52 -9.41 -10.21
C LEU A 31 23.02 -10.45 -11.22
N PRO A 32 22.79 -11.71 -10.79
CA PRO A 32 22.14 -12.70 -11.63
C PRO A 32 20.72 -12.23 -11.98
N VAL A 33 20.34 -12.41 -13.26
CA VAL A 33 19.02 -12.03 -13.77
C VAL A 33 18.29 -13.29 -14.24
N GLN A 34 17.08 -13.49 -13.74
CA GLN A 34 16.20 -14.59 -14.12
C GLN A 34 15.05 -14.07 -14.98
N LEU A 35 14.81 -14.69 -16.13
CA LEU A 35 13.64 -14.43 -16.97
C LEU A 35 12.54 -15.44 -16.67
N LEU A 36 11.34 -14.96 -16.36
CA LEU A 36 10.16 -15.78 -16.14
C LEU A 36 9.02 -15.35 -17.06
N SER A 37 8.24 -16.33 -17.54
CA SER A 37 6.99 -16.04 -18.25
C SER A 37 5.94 -15.46 -17.30
N LEU A 38 5.17 -14.49 -17.77
CA LEU A 38 3.97 -13.98 -17.08
C LEU A 38 2.97 -15.11 -16.76
N LYS A 39 2.98 -16.22 -17.51
CA LYS A 39 2.14 -17.40 -17.24
C LYS A 39 2.44 -18.06 -15.88
N HIS A 40 3.64 -17.85 -15.35
CA HIS A 40 4.04 -18.37 -14.05
C HIS A 40 3.81 -17.37 -12.91
N LEU A 41 3.29 -16.16 -13.20
CA LEU A 41 2.84 -15.30 -12.12
C LEU A 41 1.67 -15.98 -11.42
N PRO A 42 1.64 -15.97 -10.07
CA PRO A 42 0.47 -16.41 -9.36
C PRO A 42 -0.74 -15.61 -9.86
N VAL A 43 -1.85 -16.29 -10.13
CA VAL A 43 -3.12 -15.62 -10.40
C VAL A 43 -3.37 -14.72 -9.21
N ALA A 44 -3.29 -13.43 -9.44
CA ALA A 44 -3.34 -12.50 -8.33
C ALA A 44 -4.72 -12.59 -7.68
N ASP A 45 -4.75 -13.02 -6.43
CA ASP A 45 -6.00 -13.17 -5.71
C ASP A 45 -6.64 -11.78 -5.53
N PRO A 46 -7.80 -11.51 -6.17
CA PRO A 46 -8.47 -10.23 -6.05
C PRO A 46 -8.83 -9.92 -4.58
N ARG A 47 -9.07 -10.94 -3.74
CA ARG A 47 -9.33 -10.76 -2.31
C ARG A 47 -8.08 -10.32 -1.57
N GLN A 48 -6.93 -10.93 -1.86
CA GLN A 48 -5.65 -10.53 -1.27
C GLN A 48 -5.26 -9.09 -1.66
N ARG A 49 -5.49 -8.70 -2.92
CA ARG A 49 -5.29 -7.30 -3.35
C ARG A 49 -6.23 -6.33 -2.64
N GLN A 50 -7.52 -6.68 -2.54
CA GLN A 50 -8.50 -5.83 -1.87
C GLN A 50 -8.17 -5.66 -0.38
N ARG A 51 -7.77 -6.75 0.29
CA ARG A 51 -7.31 -6.72 1.68
C ARG A 51 -6.09 -5.83 1.85
N ALA A 52 -5.05 -6.02 1.03
CA ALA A 52 -3.83 -5.19 1.10
C ALA A 52 -4.14 -3.70 0.89
N ARG A 53 -5.04 -3.37 -0.05
CA ARG A 53 -5.48 -2.00 -0.27
C ARG A 53 -6.14 -1.40 0.98
N LEU A 54 -7.06 -2.13 1.60
CA LEU A 54 -7.76 -1.67 2.81
C LEU A 54 -6.82 -1.56 4.01
N GLU A 55 -5.87 -2.48 4.17
CA GLU A 55 -4.84 -2.40 5.21
C GLU A 55 -3.96 -1.14 5.03
N HIS A 56 -3.52 -0.86 3.79
CA HIS A 56 -2.79 0.37 3.48
C HIS A 56 -3.62 1.63 3.76
N GLU A 57 -4.90 1.63 3.38
CA GLU A 57 -5.80 2.75 3.65
C GLU A 57 -5.98 2.97 5.16
N ALA A 58 -6.13 1.91 5.95
CA ALA A 58 -6.22 2.00 7.40
C ALA A 58 -4.95 2.60 8.03
N VAL A 59 -3.76 2.21 7.55
CA VAL A 59 -2.48 2.79 8.00
C VAL A 59 -2.40 4.28 7.67
N ALA A 60 -2.77 4.66 6.45
CA ALA A 60 -2.77 6.06 6.03
C ALA A 60 -3.72 6.91 6.88
N LEU A 61 -4.95 6.42 7.12
CA LEU A 61 -5.94 7.11 7.94
C LEU A 61 -5.49 7.31 9.40
N ARG A 62 -4.81 6.31 9.98
CA ARG A 62 -4.22 6.45 11.32
C ARG A 62 -3.14 7.53 11.36
N GLY A 63 -2.28 7.60 10.34
CA GLY A 63 -1.28 8.65 10.22
C GLY A 63 -1.91 10.05 10.09
N GLN A 64 -2.98 10.17 9.30
CA GLN A 64 -3.75 11.43 9.18
C GLN A 64 -4.39 11.83 10.51
N LEU A 65 -4.97 10.89 11.24
CA LEU A 65 -5.54 11.14 12.57
C LEU A 65 -4.48 11.65 13.56
N GLN A 66 -3.32 11.01 13.62
CA GLN A 66 -2.22 11.46 14.48
C GLN A 66 -1.77 12.88 14.15
N ALA A 67 -1.67 13.21 12.86
CA ALA A 67 -1.30 14.56 12.42
C ALA A 67 -2.36 15.60 12.82
N VAL A 68 -3.64 15.29 12.64
CA VAL A 68 -4.74 16.18 13.04
C VAL A 68 -4.79 16.34 14.56
N GLU A 69 -4.59 15.27 15.32
CA GLU A 69 -4.54 15.33 16.78
C GLU A 69 -3.41 16.22 17.29
N PHE A 70 -2.24 16.14 16.66
CA PHE A 70 -1.12 17.03 16.95
C PHE A 70 -1.50 18.50 16.69
N VAL A 71 -2.10 18.81 15.54
CA VAL A 71 -2.55 20.19 15.22
C VAL A 71 -3.59 20.70 16.23
N LEU A 72 -4.56 19.86 16.60
CA LEU A 72 -5.57 20.20 17.60
C LEU A 72 -4.93 20.47 18.96
N GLU A 73 -3.94 19.68 19.37
CA GLU A 73 -3.22 19.88 20.63
C GLU A 73 -2.43 21.20 20.63
N GLN A 74 -1.72 21.51 19.55
CA GLN A 74 -0.98 22.78 19.43
C GLN A 74 -1.92 23.98 19.38
N GLY A 75 -2.98 23.92 18.58
CA GLY A 75 -3.93 25.04 18.43
C GLY A 75 -4.70 25.35 19.71
N ARG A 76 -4.96 24.35 20.57
CA ARG A 76 -5.58 24.54 21.89
C ARG A 76 -4.77 25.39 22.85
N GLN A 77 -3.46 25.56 22.61
CA GLN A 77 -2.63 26.47 23.39
C GLN A 77 -2.94 27.95 23.11
N ASN A 78 -3.52 28.27 21.95
CA ASN A 78 -3.94 29.62 21.55
C ASN A 78 -5.28 29.60 20.78
N PRO A 79 -6.39 29.21 21.43
CA PRO A 79 -7.63 28.84 20.75
C PRO A 79 -8.33 30.03 20.06
N VAL A 80 -8.18 31.25 20.59
CA VAL A 80 -8.75 32.47 19.99
C VAL A 80 -8.07 32.80 18.66
N ARG A 81 -6.75 32.58 18.56
CA ARG A 81 -5.97 32.85 17.35
C ARG A 81 -6.23 31.84 16.25
N TYR A 82 -6.50 30.59 16.61
CA TYR A 82 -6.63 29.47 15.69
C TYR A 82 -8.05 28.88 15.64
N ALA A 83 -9.08 29.65 15.99
CA ALA A 83 -10.45 29.15 16.13
C ALA A 83 -10.96 28.44 14.85
N THR A 84 -10.70 29.03 13.68
CA THR A 84 -11.10 28.46 12.38
C THR A 84 -10.33 27.18 12.06
N ASP A 85 -9.01 27.17 12.26
CA ASP A 85 -8.16 26.00 11.97
C ASP A 85 -8.49 24.84 12.91
N LEU A 86 -8.80 25.13 14.17
CA LEU A 86 -9.26 24.14 15.14
C LEU A 86 -10.61 23.53 14.74
N CYS A 87 -11.53 24.35 14.21
CA CYS A 87 -12.83 23.87 13.71
C CYS A 87 -12.64 22.90 12.54
N LEU A 88 -11.84 23.29 11.54
CA LEU A 88 -11.54 22.44 10.38
C LEU A 88 -10.82 21.15 10.78
N ALA A 89 -9.85 21.23 11.69
CA ALA A 89 -9.15 20.06 12.20
C ALA A 89 -10.10 19.11 12.96
N GLN A 90 -11.10 19.64 13.66
CA GLN A 90 -12.11 18.82 14.35
C GLN A 90 -13.02 18.08 13.34
N GLU A 91 -13.43 18.74 12.26
CA GLU A 91 -14.21 18.12 11.18
C GLU A 91 -13.40 17.04 10.44
N ASP A 92 -12.13 17.32 10.17
CA ASP A 92 -11.20 16.39 9.54
C ASP A 92 -10.98 15.15 10.42
N LYS A 93 -10.80 15.34 11.73
CA LYS A 93 -10.72 14.23 12.70
C LYS A 93 -11.93 13.31 12.58
N GLN A 94 -13.14 13.87 12.65
CA GLN A 94 -14.38 13.08 12.53
C GLN A 94 -14.52 12.39 11.18
N ARG A 95 -14.05 13.02 10.10
CA ARG A 95 -14.06 12.41 8.76
C ARG A 95 -13.13 11.20 8.71
N TYR A 96 -11.90 11.32 9.21
CA TYR A 96 -10.93 10.24 9.20
C TYR A 96 -11.32 9.09 10.13
N GLU A 97 -11.86 9.37 11.32
CA GLU A 97 -12.41 8.35 12.24
C GLU A 97 -13.52 7.54 11.57
N ARG A 98 -14.52 8.22 10.98
CA ARG A 98 -15.61 7.55 10.26
C ARG A 98 -15.10 6.66 9.15
N ARG A 99 -14.15 7.13 8.34
CA ARG A 99 -13.58 6.33 7.26
C ARG A 99 -12.78 5.14 7.79
N LEU A 100 -12.02 5.33 8.86
CA LEU A 100 -11.24 4.25 9.48
C LEU A 100 -12.16 3.12 10.00
N HIS A 101 -13.29 3.46 10.63
CA HIS A 101 -14.28 2.48 11.05
C HIS A 101 -14.90 1.71 9.87
N GLN A 102 -15.20 2.40 8.77
CA GLN A 102 -15.69 1.73 7.55
C GLN A 102 -14.67 0.73 7.00
N VAL A 103 -13.41 1.16 6.85
CA VAL A 103 -12.33 0.29 6.36
C VAL A 103 -12.12 -0.92 7.26
N GLN A 104 -12.21 -0.75 8.59
CA GLN A 104 -12.15 -1.87 9.54
C GLN A 104 -13.32 -2.84 9.37
N GLY A 105 -14.54 -2.34 9.15
CA GLY A 105 -15.71 -3.16 8.84
C GLY A 105 -15.54 -3.94 7.53
N GLU A 106 -15.03 -3.30 6.48
CA GLU A 106 -14.75 -3.95 5.19
C GLU A 106 -13.69 -5.07 5.33
N LEU A 107 -12.64 -4.85 6.13
CA LEU A 107 -11.63 -5.86 6.42
C LEU A 107 -12.20 -7.07 7.18
N LEU A 108 -13.06 -6.84 8.18
CA LEU A 108 -13.73 -7.91 8.92
C LEU A 108 -14.64 -8.74 8.00
N LEU A 109 -15.42 -8.09 7.14
CA LEU A 109 -16.29 -8.78 6.18
C LEU A 109 -15.48 -9.65 5.20
N LEU A 110 -14.30 -9.21 4.79
CA LEU A 110 -13.40 -10.01 3.95
C LEU A 110 -12.86 -11.25 4.67
N GLN A 111 -12.59 -11.16 5.98
CA GLN A 111 -12.13 -12.30 6.78
C GLN A 111 -13.23 -13.34 6.98
N VAL A 112 -14.47 -12.91 7.29
CA VAL A 112 -15.62 -13.81 7.45
C VAL A 112 -15.87 -14.60 6.16
N LYS A 113 -15.90 -13.92 5.02
CA LYS A 113 -16.09 -14.57 3.70
C LYS A 113 -14.96 -15.50 3.28
N ALA A 114 -13.78 -15.40 3.92
CA ALA A 114 -12.67 -16.31 3.67
C ALA A 114 -12.73 -17.57 4.56
N GLY A 115 -13.45 -17.53 5.68
CA GLY A 115 -13.61 -18.66 6.59
C GLY A 115 -14.80 -19.59 6.30
N GLU A 116 -15.71 -19.18 5.41
CA GLU A 116 -16.89 -19.96 5.00
C GLU A 116 -16.64 -20.89 3.78
N GLY A 117 -15.37 -21.05 3.35
CA GLY A 117 -14.97 -21.80 2.15
C GLY A 117 -14.24 -23.10 2.43
#